data_AF-A0A974HR67-F1
#
_entry.id   AF-A0A974HR67-F1
#
_cell.length_a   1.000
_cell.length_b   1.000
_cell.length_c   1.000
_cell.angle_alpha   90.00
_cell.angle_beta   90.00
_cell.angle_gamma   90.00
#
_symmetry.space_group_name_H-M   'P 1'
#
loop_
_entity.id
_entity.type
_entity.pdbx_description
1 polymer ?
#
loop_
_entity_poly.entity_id
_entity_poly.type
_entity_poly.pdbx_seq_one_letter_code
_entity_poly.pdbx_strand_id
1 'polypeptide(L)'
;MIAFPKLLYLIQTLPFVLKQNNLKEITALFRTFIWNGKRPRISMLKMQQQAMHGGLHLPDIKQYNIAALTRILIDWLHSTSIYRMWDIDSCFTHPLNLINTLHLHKQEISQELSSNPLIMSTWQVWHTLRSKYNLNSHHSLRNTFLSNEEFQHGQASYPFVRWKVEGLSAIKHTVNKNLKRQMTFQELREKFAIVHSHNIAFMQIQSYTKKVCTHLSDSDWDNSLDRVLEKGVTSKGAISQYYKRN
;
A
#
# COMPACT_ATOMS: atom_id res chain seq x y z
N MET A 1 -25.35 11.54 22.93
CA MET A 1 -25.12 11.39 21.47
C MET A 1 -23.73 10.80 21.25
N ILE A 2 -23.62 9.70 20.52
CA ILE A 2 -22.31 9.13 20.18
C ILE A 2 -21.82 9.80 18.88
N ALA A 3 -21.11 10.92 19.01
CA ALA A 3 -20.64 11.72 17.87
C ALA A 3 -19.48 11.03 17.11
N PHE A 4 -18.69 10.22 17.81
CA PHE A 4 -17.45 9.68 17.29
C PHE A 4 -17.63 8.62 16.17
N PRO A 5 -18.52 7.62 16.26
CA PRO A 5 -18.75 6.66 15.18
C PRO A 5 -19.24 7.31 13.88
N LYS A 6 -20.03 8.39 13.97
CA LYS A 6 -20.48 9.14 12.78
C LYS A 6 -19.31 9.80 12.06
N LEU A 7 -18.37 10.40 12.80
CA LEU A 7 -17.15 10.95 12.24
C LEU A 7 -16.26 9.85 11.65
N LEU A 8 -16.10 8.73 12.36
CA LEU A 8 -15.30 7.60 11.87
C LEU A 8 -15.83 7.06 10.55
N TYR A 9 -17.15 6.92 10.42
CA TYR A 9 -17.78 6.50 9.18
C TYR A 9 -17.39 7.42 8.02
N LEU A 10 -17.51 8.74 8.21
CA LEU A 10 -17.13 9.73 7.19
C LEU A 10 -15.66 9.58 6.77
N ILE A 11 -14.75 9.44 7.74
CA ILE A 11 -13.32 9.27 7.45
C ILE A 11 -13.05 7.96 6.70
N GLN A 12 -13.80 6.90 6.99
CA GLN A 12 -13.67 5.60 6.31
C GLN A 12 -14.26 5.59 4.90
N THR A 13 -15.30 6.40 4.65
CA THR A 13 -15.95 6.49 3.33
C THR A 13 -15.21 7.42 2.38
N LEU A 14 -14.41 8.35 2.89
CA LEU A 14 -13.70 9.33 2.07
C LEU A 14 -12.34 8.76 1.61
N PRO A 15 -12.16 8.49 0.31
CA PRO A 15 -10.92 7.94 -0.23
C PRO A 15 -9.86 9.03 -0.46
N PHE A 16 -9.77 10.01 0.44
CA PHE A 16 -8.86 11.15 0.31
C PHE A 16 -8.01 11.36 1.55
N VAL A 17 -6.74 11.72 1.33
CA VAL A 17 -5.87 12.18 2.41
C VAL A 17 -6.34 13.56 2.87
N LEU A 18 -6.62 13.68 4.17
CA LEU A 18 -7.04 14.96 4.73
C LEU A 18 -5.91 15.99 4.66
N LYS A 19 -6.21 17.17 4.09
CA LYS A 19 -5.30 18.32 4.08
C LYS A 19 -4.95 18.73 5.51
N GLN A 20 -3.74 19.27 5.70
CA GLN A 20 -3.27 19.70 7.02
C GLN A 20 -4.20 20.74 7.68
N ASN A 21 -4.80 21.65 6.90
CA ASN A 21 -5.73 22.65 7.42
C ASN A 21 -6.99 21.99 7.99
N ASN A 22 -7.61 21.06 7.25
CA ASN A 22 -8.77 20.31 7.70
C ASN A 22 -8.43 19.49 8.96
N LEU A 23 -7.25 18.89 9.02
CA LEU A 23 -6.79 18.18 10.23
C LEU A 23 -6.65 19.13 11.43
N LYS A 24 -6.10 20.33 11.25
CA LYS A 24 -6.00 21.36 12.29
C LYS A 24 -7.38 21.83 12.78
N GLU A 25 -8.33 22.01 11.88
CA GLU A 25 -9.70 22.39 12.24
C GLU A 25 -10.40 21.28 13.03
N ILE A 26 -10.35 20.04 12.53
CA ILE A 26 -10.98 18.90 13.23
C ILE A 26 -10.32 18.71 14.59
N THR A 27 -8.98 18.75 14.69
CA THR A 27 -8.29 18.64 15.99
C THR A 27 -8.64 19.79 16.94
N ALA A 28 -8.82 21.01 16.44
CA ALA A 28 -9.29 22.14 17.25
C ALA A 28 -10.71 21.88 17.79
N LEU A 29 -11.62 21.34 16.96
CA LEU A 29 -12.96 20.95 17.37
C LEU A 29 -12.96 19.83 18.42
N PHE A 30 -12.07 18.85 18.31
CA PHE A 30 -11.89 17.84 19.36
C PHE A 30 -11.38 18.45 20.67
N ARG A 31 -10.46 19.40 20.59
CA ARG A 31 -9.93 20.10 21.76
C ARG A 31 -11.02 20.97 22.43
N THR A 32 -11.87 21.63 21.67
CA THR A 32 -12.99 22.39 22.26
C THR A 32 -14.03 21.44 22.85
N PHE A 33 -14.32 20.31 22.18
CA PHE A 33 -15.29 19.32 22.64
C PHE A 33 -14.87 18.64 23.96
N ILE A 34 -13.65 18.09 24.03
CA ILE A 34 -13.19 17.32 25.20
C ILE A 34 -13.00 18.22 26.43
N TRP A 35 -12.52 19.46 26.24
CA TRP A 35 -12.26 20.38 27.35
C TRP A 35 -13.38 21.41 27.57
N ASN A 36 -14.45 21.35 26.78
CA ASN A 36 -15.56 22.29 26.81
C ASN A 36 -15.09 23.76 26.81
N GLY A 37 -14.14 24.08 25.92
CA GLY A 37 -13.52 25.41 25.81
C GLY A 37 -12.54 25.79 26.94
N LYS A 38 -12.30 24.93 27.94
CA LYS A 38 -11.37 25.18 29.05
C LYS A 38 -9.92 24.87 28.67
N ARG A 39 -8.98 25.37 29.46
CA ARG A 39 -7.55 25.06 29.31
C ARG A 39 -7.28 23.57 29.52
N PRO A 40 -6.50 22.90 28.65
CA PRO A 40 -6.21 21.49 28.80
C PRO A 40 -5.43 21.14 30.07
N ARG A 41 -6.00 20.29 30.93
CA ARG A 41 -5.30 19.72 32.10
C ARG A 41 -4.27 18.65 31.72
N ILE A 42 -4.53 17.92 30.63
CA ILE A 42 -3.65 16.90 30.06
C ILE A 42 -3.49 17.27 28.58
N SER A 43 -2.28 17.17 28.05
CA SER A 43 -2.03 17.46 26.64
C SER A 43 -2.74 16.43 25.75
N MET A 44 -3.25 16.89 24.59
CA MET A 44 -3.96 16.00 23.66
C MET A 44 -3.04 14.90 23.10
N LEU A 45 -1.76 15.22 22.89
CA LEU A 45 -0.74 14.22 22.51
C LEU A 45 -0.60 13.12 23.56
N LYS A 46 -0.59 13.47 24.86
CA LYS A 46 -0.53 12.48 25.94
C LYS A 46 -1.80 11.63 26.00
N MET A 47 -2.98 12.21 25.72
CA MET A 47 -4.22 11.43 25.62
C MET A 47 -4.22 10.44 24.46
N GLN A 48 -3.53 10.76 23.36
CA GLN A 48 -3.44 9.90 22.17
C GLN A 48 -2.50 8.70 22.33
N GLN A 49 -1.62 8.73 23.33
CA GLN A 49 -0.71 7.63 23.64
C GLN A 49 -1.45 6.36 24.09
N GLN A 50 -0.74 5.25 24.07
CA GLN A 50 -1.22 3.97 24.59
C GLN A 50 -1.44 4.04 26.11
N ALA A 51 -2.37 3.24 26.65
CA ALA A 51 -2.58 3.14 28.10
C ALA A 51 -1.31 2.74 28.86
N MET A 52 -0.44 1.92 28.24
CA MET A 52 0.87 1.55 28.80
C MET A 52 1.78 2.76 29.09
N HIS A 53 1.60 3.85 28.34
CA HIS A 53 2.33 5.10 28.51
C HIS A 53 1.50 6.17 29.26
N GLY A 54 0.40 5.77 29.91
CA GLY A 54 -0.48 6.68 30.65
C GLY A 54 -1.40 7.52 29.76
N GLY A 55 -1.65 7.08 28.53
CA GLY A 55 -2.61 7.71 27.62
C GLY A 55 -4.05 7.24 27.79
N LEU A 56 -5.00 7.98 27.20
CA LEU A 56 -6.45 7.72 27.28
C LEU A 56 -7.01 7.13 25.98
N HIS A 57 -6.14 6.57 25.13
CA HIS A 57 -6.52 5.97 23.85
C HIS A 57 -7.28 6.89 22.88
N LEU A 58 -7.10 8.20 23.02
CA LEU A 58 -7.72 9.16 22.11
C LEU A 58 -7.21 8.90 20.67
N PRO A 59 -8.10 8.81 19.68
CA PRO A 59 -7.69 8.54 18.30
C PRO A 59 -7.05 9.77 17.66
N ASP A 60 -5.94 9.56 16.96
CA ASP A 60 -5.35 10.54 16.07
C ASP A 60 -6.03 10.43 14.70
N ILE A 61 -6.78 11.47 14.33
CA ILE A 61 -7.55 11.55 13.07
C ILE A 61 -6.65 11.35 11.85
N LYS A 62 -5.42 11.87 11.88
CA LYS A 62 -4.48 11.73 10.76
C LYS A 62 -4.11 10.27 10.56
N GLN A 63 -3.71 9.60 11.63
CA GLN A 63 -3.35 8.18 11.59
C GLN A 63 -4.55 7.30 11.28
N TYR A 64 -5.75 7.68 11.73
CA TYR A 64 -6.98 6.97 11.41
C TYR A 64 -7.36 7.08 9.93
N ASN A 65 -7.22 8.28 9.34
CA ASN A 65 -7.43 8.49 7.91
C ASN A 65 -6.43 7.66 7.08
N ILE A 66 -5.15 7.67 7.44
CA ILE A 66 -4.13 6.81 6.79
C ILE A 66 -4.51 5.32 6.92
N ALA A 67 -4.90 4.86 8.11
CA ALA A 67 -5.30 3.47 8.34
C ALA A 67 -6.54 3.07 7.53
N ALA A 68 -7.51 3.98 7.38
CA ALA A 68 -8.69 3.75 6.55
C ALA A 68 -8.32 3.62 5.05
N LEU A 69 -7.45 4.50 4.55
CA LEU A 69 -6.97 4.45 3.16
C LEU A 69 -6.04 3.27 2.91
N THR A 70 -5.34 2.77 3.93
CA THR A 70 -4.52 1.55 3.84
C THR A 70 -5.37 0.35 3.41
N ARG A 71 -6.65 0.32 3.75
CA ARG A 71 -7.58 -0.71 3.27
C ARG A 71 -7.74 -0.69 1.76
N ILE A 72 -7.83 0.50 1.15
CA ILE A 72 -7.91 0.67 -0.31
C ILE A 72 -6.60 0.23 -0.96
N LEU A 73 -5.45 0.61 -0.38
CA LEU A 73 -4.14 0.13 -0.82
C LEU A 73 -4.04 -1.39 -0.82
N ILE A 74 -4.55 -2.05 0.22
CA ILE A 74 -4.52 -3.51 0.32
C ILE A 74 -5.41 -4.14 -0.76
N ASP A 75 -6.58 -3.57 -1.02
CA ASP A 75 -7.46 -4.01 -2.11
C ASP A 75 -6.74 -3.92 -3.46
N TRP A 76 -6.00 -2.83 -3.70
CA TRP A 76 -5.16 -2.67 -4.88
C TRP A 76 -4.05 -3.73 -4.97
N LEU A 77 -3.33 -3.97 -3.88
CA LEU A 77 -2.19 -4.90 -3.88
C LEU A 77 -2.58 -6.38 -4.04
N HIS A 78 -3.80 -6.76 -3.64
CA HIS A 78 -4.30 -8.12 -3.82
C HIS A 78 -5.14 -8.28 -5.09
N SER A 79 -5.38 -7.20 -5.84
CA SER A 79 -6.28 -7.16 -6.99
C SER A 79 -7.65 -7.79 -6.66
N THR A 80 -8.10 -7.62 -5.41
CA THR A 80 -9.39 -8.11 -4.95
C THR A 80 -10.47 -7.13 -5.36
N SER A 81 -11.60 -7.61 -5.85
CA SER A 81 -12.73 -6.75 -6.25
C SER A 81 -13.71 -6.48 -5.10
N ILE A 82 -13.25 -6.55 -3.84
CA ILE A 82 -14.14 -6.43 -2.66
C ILE A 82 -14.88 -5.09 -2.69
N TYR A 83 -14.21 -4.03 -3.14
CA TYR A 83 -14.82 -2.70 -3.29
C TYR A 83 -15.08 -2.29 -4.74
N ARG A 84 -14.84 -3.17 -5.72
CA ARG A 84 -14.91 -2.90 -7.19
C ARG A 84 -14.14 -1.66 -7.67
N MET A 85 -13.30 -1.07 -6.81
CA MET A 85 -12.57 0.15 -7.13
C MET A 85 -11.41 -0.14 -8.09
N TRP A 86 -10.83 -1.34 -7.97
CA TRP A 86 -9.74 -1.82 -8.82
C TRP A 86 -10.07 -1.72 -10.32
N ASP A 87 -11.22 -2.23 -10.75
CA ASP A 87 -11.58 -2.26 -12.17
C ASP A 87 -11.69 -0.85 -12.75
N ILE A 88 -12.31 0.07 -11.99
CA ILE A 88 -12.49 1.46 -12.37
C ILE A 88 -11.14 2.19 -12.41
N ASP A 89 -10.34 2.07 -11.36
CA ASP A 89 -9.04 2.74 -11.24
C ASP A 89 -8.02 2.19 -12.25
N SER A 90 -8.13 0.91 -12.62
CA SER A 90 -7.28 0.27 -13.63
C SER A 90 -7.51 0.84 -15.03
N CYS A 91 -8.75 1.26 -15.36
CA CYS A 91 -9.05 1.90 -16.64
C CYS A 91 -8.37 3.28 -16.77
N PHE A 92 -8.24 4.01 -15.66
CA PHE A 92 -7.59 5.33 -15.65
C PHE A 92 -6.07 5.28 -15.65
N THR A 93 -5.48 4.11 -15.43
CA THR A 93 -4.02 3.94 -15.39
C THR A 93 -3.43 3.30 -16.64
N HIS A 94 -4.26 2.93 -17.62
CA HIS A 94 -3.80 2.32 -18.86
C HIS A 94 -2.88 3.29 -19.65
N PRO A 95 -1.68 2.85 -20.09
CA PRO A 95 -1.17 1.49 -20.23
C PRO A 95 -0.35 0.93 -19.05
N LEU A 96 -0.19 1.69 -17.95
CA LEU A 96 0.57 1.28 -16.77
C LEU A 96 -0.26 0.38 -15.84
N ASN A 97 0.43 -0.48 -15.09
CA ASN A 97 -0.21 -1.21 -13.99
C ASN A 97 -0.42 -0.27 -12.79
N LEU A 98 -1.64 -0.28 -12.24
CA LEU A 98 -2.02 0.47 -11.03
C LEU A 98 -1.08 0.25 -9.83
N ILE A 99 -0.45 -0.93 -9.70
CA ILE A 99 0.50 -1.19 -8.62
C ILE A 99 1.85 -0.51 -8.89
N ASN A 100 2.28 -0.43 -10.15
CA ASN A 100 3.55 0.18 -10.51
C ASN A 100 3.51 1.69 -10.29
N THR A 101 2.35 2.33 -10.50
CA THR A 101 2.18 3.77 -10.24
C THR A 101 2.43 4.15 -8.78
N LEU A 102 2.24 3.23 -7.83
CA LEU A 102 2.56 3.45 -6.42
C LEU A 102 4.06 3.61 -6.15
N HIS A 103 4.91 3.10 -7.04
CA HIS A 103 6.36 3.10 -6.89
C HIS A 103 7.07 4.22 -7.67
N LEU A 104 6.35 4.90 -8.56
CA LEU A 104 6.89 6.01 -9.36
C LEU A 104 7.31 7.20 -8.50
N HIS A 105 8.33 7.92 -8.96
CA HIS A 105 8.68 9.21 -8.40
C HIS A 105 7.60 10.25 -8.70
N LYS A 106 7.44 11.25 -7.82
CA LYS A 106 6.41 12.30 -7.99
C LYS A 106 6.51 13.03 -9.34
N GLN A 107 7.72 13.12 -9.89
CA GLN A 107 8.00 13.76 -11.18
C GLN A 107 7.66 12.88 -12.39
N GLU A 108 7.57 11.56 -12.19
CA GLU A 108 7.24 10.57 -13.23
C GLU A 108 5.72 10.35 -13.33
N ILE A 109 4.95 10.86 -12.38
CA ILE A 109 3.48 10.80 -12.40
C ILE A 109 2.98 11.76 -13.48
N SER A 110 2.36 11.21 -14.53
CA SER A 110 1.73 11.97 -15.61
C SER A 110 0.67 12.94 -15.06
N GLN A 111 0.46 14.07 -15.74
CA GLN A 111 -0.53 15.08 -15.34
C GLN A 111 -1.96 14.50 -15.25
N GLU A 112 -2.27 13.54 -16.12
CA GLU A 112 -3.54 12.81 -16.13
C GLU A 112 -3.76 12.00 -14.85
N LEU A 113 -2.72 11.31 -14.35
CA LEU A 113 -2.77 10.58 -13.10
C LEU A 113 -2.87 11.51 -11.89
N SER A 114 -2.18 12.66 -11.95
CA SER A 114 -2.27 13.69 -10.91
C SER A 114 -3.65 14.34 -10.84
N SER A 115 -4.45 14.28 -11.91
CA SER A 115 -5.80 14.81 -11.92
C SER A 115 -6.75 13.98 -11.04
N ASN A 116 -6.48 12.67 -10.90
CA ASN A 116 -7.31 11.78 -10.10
C ASN A 116 -6.93 11.89 -8.61
N PRO A 117 -7.81 12.46 -7.77
CA PRO A 117 -7.52 12.64 -6.34
C PRO A 117 -7.40 11.32 -5.57
N LEU A 118 -8.00 10.24 -6.07
CA LEU A 118 -7.92 8.90 -5.46
C LEU A 118 -6.51 8.33 -5.61
N ILE A 119 -5.99 8.32 -6.83
CA ILE A 119 -4.65 7.80 -7.13
C ILE A 119 -3.60 8.58 -6.36
N MET A 120 -3.69 9.91 -6.37
CA MET A 120 -2.78 10.75 -5.61
C MET A 120 -2.87 10.53 -4.10
N SER A 121 -4.07 10.35 -3.56
CA SER A 121 -4.25 10.07 -2.13
C SER A 121 -3.66 8.71 -1.74
N THR A 122 -3.91 7.69 -2.55
CA THR A 122 -3.41 6.33 -2.36
C THR A 122 -1.88 6.28 -2.47
N TRP A 123 -1.29 6.97 -3.46
CA TRP A 123 0.17 7.14 -3.60
C TRP A 123 0.77 7.85 -2.38
N GLN A 124 0.17 8.95 -1.92
CA GLN A 124 0.64 9.66 -0.72
C GLN A 124 0.63 8.77 0.53
N VAL A 125 -0.42 7.95 0.70
CA VAL A 125 -0.51 7.00 1.81
C VAL A 125 0.58 5.94 1.71
N TRP A 126 0.85 5.40 0.51
CA TRP A 126 1.91 4.42 0.29
C TRP A 126 3.28 4.96 0.71
N HIS A 127 3.65 6.16 0.23
CA HIS A 127 4.91 6.82 0.61
C HIS A 127 4.98 7.15 2.10
N THR A 128 3.87 7.63 2.68
CA THR A 128 3.80 7.93 4.12
C THR A 128 3.99 6.67 4.95
N LEU A 129 3.38 5.55 4.56
CA LEU A 129 3.55 4.26 5.23
C LEU A 129 4.99 3.76 5.10
N ARG A 130 5.54 3.73 3.88
CA ARG A 130 6.93 3.30 3.62
C ARG A 130 7.94 4.12 4.43
N SER A 131 7.79 5.44 4.46
CA SER A 131 8.61 6.33 5.28
C SER A 131 8.47 6.02 6.78
N LYS A 132 7.26 5.73 7.28
CA LYS A 132 7.01 5.36 8.69
C LYS A 132 7.76 4.08 9.11
N TYR A 133 8.06 3.20 8.16
CA TYR A 133 8.78 1.94 8.36
C TYR A 133 10.24 1.98 7.91
N ASN A 134 10.78 3.17 7.61
CA ASN A 134 12.15 3.37 7.09
C ASN A 134 12.45 2.55 5.82
N LEU A 135 11.43 2.31 4.99
CA LEU A 135 11.56 1.59 3.74
C LEU A 135 11.72 2.55 2.56
N ASN A 136 12.47 2.13 1.54
CA ASN A 136 12.47 2.84 0.27
C ASN A 136 11.08 2.68 -0.38
N SER A 137 10.56 3.79 -0.91
CA SER A 137 9.21 3.83 -1.48
C SER A 137 9.19 3.36 -2.94
N HIS A 138 10.32 3.50 -3.63
CA HIS A 138 10.44 3.30 -5.08
C HIS A 138 10.80 1.87 -5.49
N HIS A 139 11.41 1.11 -4.59
CA HIS A 139 11.76 -0.29 -4.84
C HIS A 139 11.04 -1.18 -3.84
N SER A 140 10.30 -2.16 -4.36
CA SER A 140 9.59 -3.14 -3.54
C SER A 140 9.49 -4.46 -4.26
N LEU A 141 9.54 -5.55 -3.49
CA LEU A 141 9.19 -6.89 -3.98
C LEU A 141 7.74 -6.95 -4.50
N ARG A 142 6.88 -6.00 -4.13
CA ARG A 142 5.50 -5.92 -4.65
C ARG A 142 5.37 -5.27 -6.01
N ASN A 143 6.45 -4.70 -6.55
CA ASN A 143 6.42 -4.12 -7.88
C ASN A 143 6.04 -5.21 -8.90
N THR A 144 5.14 -4.87 -9.82
CA THR A 144 4.68 -5.81 -10.85
C THR A 144 5.55 -5.66 -12.09
N PHE A 145 6.05 -6.77 -12.61
CA PHE A 145 6.80 -6.74 -13.88
C PHE A 145 5.86 -6.61 -15.09
N LEU A 146 4.56 -6.79 -14.88
CA LEU A 146 3.52 -6.60 -15.90
C LEU A 146 3.28 -5.11 -16.12
N SER A 147 3.31 -4.69 -17.39
CA SER A 147 3.04 -3.30 -17.79
C SER A 147 3.83 -2.25 -16.98
N ASN A 148 5.15 -2.48 -16.86
CA ASN A 148 6.10 -1.51 -16.31
C ASN A 148 6.88 -0.84 -17.45
N GLU A 149 7.07 0.48 -17.40
CA GLU A 149 7.91 1.24 -18.33
C GLU A 149 9.37 0.78 -18.29
N GLU A 150 9.88 0.40 -17.12
CA GLU A 150 11.26 -0.11 -17.00
C GLU A 150 11.46 -1.49 -17.63
N PHE A 151 10.36 -2.22 -17.86
CA PHE A 151 10.40 -3.57 -18.42
C PHE A 151 9.48 -3.66 -19.64
N GLN A 152 9.98 -3.15 -20.77
CA GLN A 152 9.28 -3.11 -22.06
C GLN A 152 8.67 -4.47 -22.48
N HIS A 153 9.34 -5.59 -22.16
CA HIS A 153 8.88 -6.94 -22.51
C HIS A 153 7.62 -7.38 -21.74
N GLY A 154 7.32 -6.73 -20.61
CA GLY A 154 6.12 -6.97 -19.80
C GLY A 154 4.85 -6.36 -20.39
N GLN A 155 4.97 -5.59 -21.46
CA GLN A 155 3.82 -5.11 -22.24
C GLN A 155 3.40 -6.21 -23.23
N ALA A 156 2.21 -6.77 -23.04
CA ALA A 156 1.48 -7.62 -24.00
C ALA A 156 2.14 -8.92 -24.51
N SER A 157 3.31 -9.37 -24.03
CA SER A 157 3.86 -10.67 -24.46
C SER A 157 3.02 -11.85 -23.92
N TYR A 158 2.68 -12.80 -24.81
CA TYR A 158 1.87 -14.00 -24.49
C TYR A 158 2.30 -14.76 -23.22
N PRO A 159 3.61 -14.99 -22.93
CA PRO A 159 4.03 -15.67 -21.72
C PRO A 159 3.60 -14.96 -20.44
N PHE A 160 3.69 -13.61 -20.41
CA PHE A 160 3.39 -12.80 -19.23
C PHE A 160 1.89 -12.66 -18.99
N VAL A 161 1.08 -12.64 -20.05
CA VAL A 161 -0.40 -12.68 -19.93
C VAL A 161 -0.83 -14.00 -19.31
N ARG A 162 -0.26 -15.12 -19.77
CA ARG A 162 -0.55 -16.44 -19.18
C ARG A 162 -0.09 -16.52 -17.73
N TRP A 163 1.11 -16.02 -17.43
CA TRP A 163 1.62 -15.97 -16.06
C TRP A 163 0.73 -15.15 -15.12
N LYS A 164 0.12 -14.06 -15.59
CA LYS A 164 -0.89 -13.32 -14.81
C LYS A 164 -2.07 -14.21 -14.42
N VAL A 165 -2.57 -15.03 -15.34
CA VAL A 165 -3.68 -15.98 -15.08
C VAL A 165 -3.26 -17.03 -14.06
N GLU A 166 -2.03 -17.52 -14.14
CA GLU A 166 -1.46 -18.47 -13.17
C GLU A 166 -1.11 -17.80 -11.81
N GLY A 167 -1.29 -16.48 -11.65
CA GLY A 167 -1.03 -15.75 -10.40
C GLY A 167 0.38 -15.16 -10.25
N LEU A 168 1.23 -15.26 -11.28
CA LEU A 168 2.54 -14.62 -11.36
C LEU A 168 2.40 -13.17 -11.83
N SER A 169 2.15 -12.25 -10.90
CA SER A 169 2.01 -10.82 -11.19
C SER A 169 3.11 -9.93 -10.60
N ALA A 170 3.77 -10.34 -9.52
CA ALA A 170 4.71 -9.50 -8.75
C ALA A 170 6.08 -10.16 -8.54
N ILE A 171 7.12 -9.34 -8.34
CA ILE A 171 8.50 -9.79 -8.07
C ILE A 171 8.60 -10.68 -6.82
N LYS A 172 7.71 -10.49 -5.84
CA LYS A 172 7.62 -11.33 -4.63
C LYS A 172 7.37 -12.80 -4.95
N HIS A 173 6.77 -13.13 -6.09
CA HIS A 173 6.51 -14.51 -6.50
C HIS A 173 7.71 -15.17 -7.17
N THR A 174 8.62 -14.37 -7.73
CA THR A 174 9.83 -14.86 -8.43
C THR A 174 11.00 -15.07 -7.48
N VAL A 175 10.84 -14.69 -6.21
CA VAL A 175 11.92 -14.67 -5.22
C VAL A 175 11.51 -15.50 -4.01
N ASN A 176 12.42 -16.35 -3.54
CA ASN A 176 12.25 -17.09 -2.30
C ASN A 176 12.59 -16.17 -1.12
N LYS A 177 11.55 -15.72 -0.40
CA LYS A 177 11.68 -14.82 0.76
C LYS A 177 12.61 -15.38 1.85
N ASN A 178 12.59 -16.68 2.09
CA ASN A 178 13.35 -17.32 3.17
C ASN A 178 14.84 -17.41 2.85
N LEU A 179 15.16 -17.62 1.57
CA LEU A 179 16.53 -17.82 1.10
C LEU A 179 17.15 -16.54 0.52
N LYS A 180 16.40 -15.42 0.52
CA LYS A 180 16.77 -14.15 -0.12
C LYS A 180 17.37 -14.31 -1.53
N ARG A 181 16.86 -15.30 -2.27
CA ARG A 181 17.38 -15.68 -3.60
C ARG A 181 16.27 -15.74 -4.62
N GLN A 182 16.62 -15.54 -5.89
CA GLN A 182 15.71 -15.81 -7.00
C GLN A 182 15.34 -17.29 -7.03
N MET A 183 14.07 -17.59 -7.30
CA MET A 183 13.66 -18.98 -7.50
C MET A 183 14.27 -19.53 -8.79
N THR A 184 14.63 -20.81 -8.78
CA THR A 184 15.07 -21.50 -9.99
C THR A 184 13.87 -21.74 -10.91
N PHE A 185 14.12 -21.99 -12.19
CA PHE A 185 13.06 -22.27 -13.15
C PHE A 185 12.21 -23.48 -12.73
N GLN A 186 12.86 -24.49 -12.15
CA GLN A 186 12.21 -25.69 -11.63
C GLN A 186 11.29 -25.38 -10.44
N GLU A 187 11.76 -24.60 -9.46
CA GLU A 187 10.95 -24.17 -8.31
C GLU A 187 9.73 -23.33 -8.73
N LEU A 188 9.86 -22.48 -9.76
CA LEU A 188 8.72 -21.73 -10.31
C LEU A 188 7.75 -22.64 -11.08
N ARG A 189 8.26 -23.65 -11.77
CA ARG A 189 7.44 -24.61 -12.50
C ARG A 189 6.58 -25.44 -11.56
N GLU A 190 7.15 -25.86 -10.43
CA GLU A 190 6.43 -26.60 -9.41
C GLU A 190 5.33 -25.76 -8.75
N LYS A 191 5.57 -24.45 -8.57
CA LYS A 191 4.59 -23.55 -7.93
C LYS A 191 3.49 -23.04 -8.85
N PHE A 192 3.79 -22.80 -10.13
CA PHE A 192 2.90 -22.09 -11.07
C PHE A 192 2.65 -22.86 -12.39
N ALA A 193 3.02 -24.14 -12.46
CA ALA A 193 2.79 -25.02 -13.62
C ALA A 193 3.19 -24.43 -14.99
N ILE A 194 4.32 -23.69 -15.03
CA ILE A 194 4.78 -22.97 -16.22
C ILE A 194 5.19 -23.93 -17.35
N VAL A 195 4.87 -23.58 -18.60
CA VAL A 195 5.28 -24.32 -19.81
C VAL A 195 6.78 -24.15 -20.09
N HIS A 196 7.46 -25.22 -20.51
CA HIS A 196 8.91 -25.22 -20.81
C HIS A 196 9.31 -24.24 -21.93
N SER A 197 8.39 -23.88 -22.83
CA SER A 197 8.63 -22.90 -23.90
C SER A 197 8.89 -21.48 -23.39
N HIS A 198 8.63 -21.19 -22.11
CA HIS A 198 8.79 -19.86 -21.54
C HIS A 198 10.18 -19.60 -20.91
N ASN A 199 11.20 -20.40 -21.24
CA ASN A 199 12.57 -20.23 -20.72
C ASN A 199 13.14 -18.83 -20.98
N ILE A 200 12.89 -18.26 -22.16
CA ILE A 200 13.36 -16.90 -22.51
C ILE A 200 12.68 -15.85 -21.62
N ALA A 201 11.36 -15.95 -21.45
CA ALA A 201 10.60 -15.05 -20.57
C ALA A 201 11.09 -15.14 -19.11
N PHE A 202 11.50 -16.33 -18.67
CA PHE A 202 12.06 -16.52 -17.33
C PHE A 202 13.42 -15.83 -17.18
N MET A 203 14.32 -15.99 -18.17
CA MET A 203 15.62 -15.31 -18.16
C MET A 203 15.47 -13.78 -18.15
N GLN A 204 14.48 -13.25 -18.89
CA GLN A 204 14.15 -11.82 -18.90
C GLN A 204 13.66 -11.32 -17.53
N ILE A 205 12.82 -12.10 -16.84
CA ILE A 205 12.42 -11.75 -15.47
C ILE A 205 13.59 -11.88 -14.49
N GLN A 206 14.44 -12.90 -14.63
CA GLN A 206 15.61 -13.05 -13.74
C GLN A 206 16.57 -11.87 -13.85
N SER A 207 16.83 -11.37 -15.06
CA SER A 207 17.67 -10.18 -15.23
C SER A 207 17.03 -8.94 -14.62
N TYR A 208 15.73 -8.74 -14.84
CA TYR A 208 14.98 -7.62 -14.24
C TYR A 208 14.95 -7.70 -12.70
N THR A 209 14.62 -8.86 -12.15
CA THR A 209 14.59 -9.07 -10.69
C THR A 209 15.97 -8.92 -10.08
N LYS A 210 17.06 -9.27 -10.78
CA LYS A 210 18.43 -9.03 -10.32
C LYS A 210 18.71 -7.53 -10.20
N LYS A 211 18.31 -6.75 -11.21
CA LYS A 211 18.41 -5.28 -11.20
C LYS A 211 17.57 -4.67 -10.07
N VAL A 212 16.38 -5.18 -9.80
CA VAL A 212 15.57 -4.67 -8.67
C VAL A 212 16.19 -5.06 -7.33
N CYS A 213 16.68 -6.29 -7.18
CA CYS A 213 17.31 -6.77 -5.95
C CYS A 213 18.59 -6.01 -5.57
N THR A 214 19.34 -5.44 -6.51
CA THR A 214 20.52 -4.62 -6.18
C THR A 214 20.16 -3.31 -5.46
N HIS A 215 18.92 -2.85 -5.59
CA HIS A 215 18.43 -1.63 -4.95
C HIS A 215 17.61 -1.89 -3.68
N LEU A 216 17.40 -3.16 -3.31
CA LEU A 216 16.67 -3.55 -2.10
C LEU A 216 17.61 -3.60 -0.89
N SER A 217 17.15 -3.06 0.23
CA SER A 217 17.82 -3.18 1.52
C SER A 217 17.45 -4.49 2.22
N ASP A 218 18.25 -4.92 3.21
CA ASP A 218 17.90 -6.10 4.03
C ASP A 218 16.54 -5.97 4.74
N SER A 219 16.08 -4.74 4.98
CA SER A 219 14.79 -4.42 5.60
C SER A 219 13.58 -4.59 4.68
N ASP A 220 13.80 -4.68 3.36
CA ASP A 220 12.75 -4.88 2.35
C ASP A 220 12.32 -6.35 2.20
N TRP A 221 13.11 -7.28 2.75
CA TRP A 221 12.86 -8.73 2.65
C TRP A 221 11.82 -9.24 3.66
N ASP A 222 11.82 -8.68 4.87
CA ASP A 222 10.84 -8.97 5.92
C ASP A 222 10.53 -7.70 6.70
N ASN A 223 9.47 -6.99 6.29
CA ASN A 223 8.97 -5.85 7.03
C ASN A 223 7.66 -6.18 7.74
N SER A 224 7.50 -5.63 8.95
CA SER A 224 6.23 -5.61 9.66
C SER A 224 5.07 -5.02 8.85
N LEU A 225 5.34 -4.10 7.89
CA LEU A 225 4.37 -3.60 6.93
C LEU A 225 3.88 -4.71 6.00
N ASP A 226 4.77 -5.55 5.46
CA ASP A 226 4.36 -6.63 4.55
C ASP A 226 3.52 -7.68 5.26
N ARG A 227 3.84 -7.99 6.53
CA ARG A 227 3.01 -8.87 7.36
C ARG A 227 1.60 -8.32 7.60
N VAL A 228 1.47 -7.00 7.66
CA VAL A 228 0.17 -6.31 7.80
C VAL A 228 -0.59 -6.33 6.47
N LEU A 229 0.09 -6.08 5.36
CA LEU A 229 -0.50 -6.10 4.01
C LEU A 229 -0.94 -7.52 3.59
N GLU A 230 -0.28 -8.57 4.08
CA GLU A 230 -0.65 -9.97 3.79
C GLU A 230 -1.95 -10.43 4.45
N LYS A 231 -2.37 -9.82 5.57
CA LYS A 231 -3.55 -10.25 6.33
C LYS A 231 -4.90 -9.99 5.65
N GLY A 232 -4.91 -9.34 4.48
CA GLY A 232 -6.12 -9.09 3.70
C GLY A 232 -7.13 -8.14 4.37
N VAL A 233 -8.12 -7.72 3.60
CA VAL A 233 -9.14 -6.72 4.01
C VAL A 233 -10.23 -7.32 4.92
N THR A 234 -10.41 -8.64 4.90
CA THR A 234 -11.63 -9.32 5.39
C THR A 234 -11.68 -9.57 6.90
N SER A 235 -10.63 -9.24 7.66
CA SER A 235 -10.65 -9.42 9.12
C SER A 235 -11.43 -8.29 9.82
N LYS A 236 -12.42 -8.66 10.66
CA LYS A 236 -13.07 -7.70 11.57
C LYS A 236 -11.99 -7.00 12.40
N GLY A 237 -11.98 -5.67 12.39
CA GLY A 237 -10.98 -4.87 13.10
C GLY A 237 -9.72 -4.53 12.29
N ALA A 238 -9.65 -4.79 10.98
CA ALA A 238 -8.50 -4.47 10.13
C ALA A 238 -7.94 -3.04 10.31
N ILE A 239 -8.81 -2.02 10.38
CA ILE A 239 -8.39 -0.62 10.58
C ILE A 239 -7.65 -0.43 11.90
N SER A 240 -8.05 -1.15 12.96
CA SER A 240 -7.37 -1.11 14.26
C SER A 240 -5.97 -1.75 14.20
N GLN A 241 -5.76 -2.73 13.31
CA GLN A 241 -4.46 -3.35 13.09
C GLN A 241 -3.53 -2.46 12.26
N TYR A 242 -4.08 -1.69 11.32
CA TYR A 242 -3.33 -0.72 10.50
C TYR A 242 -2.99 0.55 11.29
N TYR A 243 -3.78 0.85 12.31
CA TYR A 243 -3.54 1.93 13.24
C TYR A 243 -2.44 1.56 14.26
N LYS A 244 -1.17 1.71 13.87
CA LYS A 244 -0.06 1.64 14.82
C LYS A 244 0.06 2.94 15.59
N ARG A 245 -0.21 2.87 16.90
CA ARG A 245 0.06 3.92 17.88
C ARG A 245 1.56 3.93 18.18
N ASN A 246 2.23 5.05 17.91
CA ASN A 246 3.55 5.32 18.49
C ASN A 246 3.46 5.43 20.01
#